data_AF-A0A150FVL7-F1
#
_entry.id   AF-A0A150FVL7-F1
#
_cell.length_a   1.000
_cell.length_b   1.000
_cell.length_c   1.000
_cell.angle_alpha   90.00
_cell.angle_beta   90.00
_cell.angle_gamma   90.00
#
_symmetry.space_group_name_H-M   'P 1'
#
loop_
_entity.id
_entity.type
_entity.pdbx_description
1 polymer ?
#
loop_
_entity_poly.entity_id
_entity_poly.type
_entity_poly.pdbx_seq_one_letter_code
_entity_poly.pdbx_strand_id
1 'polypeptide(L)'
;MASDLGLAERANDLLFARTYEQGGNVSLVDELLDVAEALGMQRGAVRRELLRGDGGALRASVLERDAAAKQRWAGLGRVVGLRIQAVPHFIIAAGPASRTKYALNGAHQTSDLLGAMERVAAEESLAGAIAASRPAGAALPYGGLMAHASPLTASHALATC
;
A
#
# COMPACT_ATOMS: atom_id res chain seq x y z
N MET A 1 11.66 1.43 16.09
CA MET A 1 12.57 2.26 16.91
C MET A 1 12.70 3.68 16.39
N ALA A 2 13.47 3.98 15.34
CA ALA A 2 13.60 5.36 14.82
C ALA A 2 12.24 5.96 14.40
N SER A 3 11.40 5.17 13.74
CA SER A 3 10.03 5.56 13.39
C SER A 3 9.15 5.88 14.61
N ASP A 4 9.35 5.21 15.75
CA ASP A 4 8.54 5.42 16.96
C ASP A 4 8.97 6.72 17.68
N LEU A 5 10.17 7.21 17.37
CA LEU A 5 10.73 8.48 17.86
C LEU A 5 10.50 9.64 16.88
N GLY A 6 9.79 9.42 15.77
CA GLY A 6 9.62 10.44 14.72
C GLY A 6 10.90 10.73 13.91
N LEU A 7 11.90 9.85 13.98
CA LEU A 7 13.21 10.02 13.33
C LEU A 7 13.36 9.19 12.04
N ALA A 8 12.27 8.66 11.48
CA ALA A 8 12.33 7.73 10.34
C ALA A 8 12.96 8.35 9.09
N GLU A 9 12.56 9.58 8.74
CA GLU A 9 13.06 10.27 7.54
C GLU A 9 14.57 10.51 7.63
N ARG A 10 15.02 11.15 8.71
CA ARG A 10 16.44 11.38 8.98
C ARG A 10 17.24 10.08 9.06
N ALA A 11 16.65 9.00 9.59
CA ALA A 11 17.30 7.69 9.61
C ALA A 11 17.49 7.12 8.20
N ASN A 12 16.48 7.25 7.34
CA ASN A 12 16.58 6.81 5.94
C ASN A 12 17.64 7.62 5.18
N ASP A 13 17.68 8.95 5.37
CA ASP A 13 18.68 9.80 4.73
C ASP A 13 20.10 9.41 5.13
N LEU A 14 20.34 9.17 6.43
CA LEU A 14 21.64 8.71 6.91
C LEU A 14 22.01 7.33 6.38
N LEU A 15 21.05 6.40 6.30
CA LEU A 15 21.28 5.07 5.71
C LEU A 15 21.61 5.16 4.21
N PHE A 16 20.93 6.05 3.47
CA PHE A 16 21.20 6.28 2.06
C PHE A 16 22.56 6.93 1.84
N ALA A 17 22.89 8.00 2.58
CA ALA A 17 24.20 8.63 2.52
C ALA A 17 25.31 7.62 2.86
N ARG A 18 25.13 6.82 3.92
CA ARG A 18 26.08 5.78 4.31
C ARG A 18 26.32 4.78 3.18
N THR A 19 25.26 4.32 2.52
CA THR A 19 25.35 3.30 1.47
C THR A 19 25.89 3.85 0.15
N TYR A 20 25.32 4.94 -0.34
CA TYR A 20 25.52 5.41 -1.72
C TYR A 20 26.57 6.51 -1.85
N GLU A 21 26.81 7.30 -0.81
CA GLU A 21 27.80 8.38 -0.85
C GLU A 21 29.12 7.98 -0.20
N GLN A 22 29.04 7.20 0.89
CA GLN A 22 30.21 6.85 1.71
C GLN A 22 30.72 5.43 1.45
N GLY A 23 29.96 4.60 0.72
CA GLY A 23 30.32 3.21 0.43
C GLY A 23 30.30 2.28 1.66
N GLY A 24 29.64 2.69 2.74
CA GLY A 24 29.46 1.91 3.95
C GLY A 24 28.54 0.72 3.75
N ASN A 25 28.78 -0.35 4.51
CA ASN A 25 27.99 -1.57 4.42
C ASN A 25 26.93 -1.60 5.54
N VAL A 26 25.73 -1.12 5.24
CA VAL A 26 24.58 -1.12 6.16
C VAL A 26 24.05 -2.51 6.52
N SER A 27 24.64 -3.59 6.00
CA SER A 27 24.40 -4.95 6.51
C SER A 27 25.23 -5.28 7.76
N LEU A 28 26.24 -4.46 8.08
CA LEU A 28 27.05 -4.62 9.29
C LEU A 28 26.37 -3.94 10.48
N VAL A 29 26.36 -4.62 11.62
CA VAL A 29 25.73 -4.12 12.85
C VAL A 29 26.37 -2.81 13.30
N ASP A 30 27.70 -2.70 13.27
CA ASP A 30 28.40 -1.49 13.73
C ASP A 30 28.05 -0.26 12.89
N GLU A 31 27.88 -0.43 11.57
CA GLU A 31 27.45 0.64 10.66
C GLU A 31 26.04 1.15 11.02
N LEU A 32 25.13 0.24 11.36
CA LEU A 32 23.78 0.60 11.83
C LEU A 32 23.80 1.27 13.20
N LEU A 33 24.72 0.88 14.08
CA LEU A 33 24.89 1.49 15.40
C LEU A 33 25.41 2.92 15.31
N ASP A 34 26.35 3.18 14.40
CA ASP A 34 26.87 4.53 14.17
C ASP A 34 25.78 5.47 13.64
N VAL A 35 24.93 4.97 12.73
CA VAL A 35 23.76 5.72 12.24
C VAL A 35 22.77 6.01 13.39
N ALA A 36 22.51 5.01 14.24
CA ALA A 36 21.63 5.19 15.38
C ALA A 36 22.17 6.21 16.40
N GLU A 37 23.48 6.20 16.64
CA GLU A 37 24.17 7.15 17.51
C GLU A 37 24.12 8.58 16.95
N ALA A 38 24.30 8.75 15.64
CA ALA A 38 24.11 10.04 14.97
C ALA A 38 22.68 10.60 15.07
N LEU A 39 21.69 9.74 15.29
CA LEU A 39 20.29 10.10 15.57
C LEU A 39 20.03 10.37 17.06
N GLY A 40 21.05 10.29 17.92
CA GLY A 40 20.92 10.45 19.37
C GLY A 40 20.33 9.23 20.08
N MET A 41 20.29 8.07 19.42
CA MET A 41 19.78 6.83 20.02
C MET A 41 20.85 6.17 20.89
N GLN A 42 20.41 5.48 21.94
CA GLN A 42 21.31 4.76 22.84
C GLN A 42 21.89 3.51 22.16
N ARG A 43 23.18 3.55 21.80
CA ARG A 43 23.90 2.48 21.10
C ARG A 43 23.66 1.10 21.71
N GLY A 44 23.74 0.99 23.04
CA GLY A 44 23.52 -0.28 23.75
C GLY A 44 22.09 -0.83 23.62
N ALA A 45 21.08 0.04 23.58
CA ALA A 45 19.69 -0.37 23.38
C ALA A 45 19.45 -0.86 21.95
N VAL A 46 19.98 -0.15 20.97
CA VAL A 46 19.88 -0.53 19.55
C VAL A 46 20.64 -1.82 19.28
N ARG A 47 21.85 -1.98 19.83
CA ARG A 47 22.63 -3.22 19.71
C ARG A 47 21.89 -4.43 20.25
N ARG A 48 21.26 -4.31 21.42
CA ARG A 48 20.45 -5.39 21.99
C ARG A 48 19.28 -5.76 21.08
N GLU A 49 18.65 -4.78 20.44
CA GLU A 49 17.53 -5.05 19.53
C GLU A 49 17.99 -5.71 18.24
N LEU A 50 19.05 -5.21 17.61
CA LEU A 50 19.60 -5.75 16.36
C LEU A 50 20.13 -7.18 16.52
N LEU A 51 20.69 -7.52 17.69
CA LEU A 51 21.26 -8.84 17.97
C LEU A 51 20.26 -9.82 18.59
N ARG A 52 19.01 -9.43 18.83
CA ARG A 52 18.00 -10.35 19.32
C ARG A 52 17.68 -11.37 18.22
N GLY A 53 18.01 -12.64 18.46
CA GLY A 53 17.79 -13.75 17.51
C GLY A 53 16.36 -13.77 16.95
N ASP A 54 16.26 -14.14 15.67
CA ASP A 54 15.04 -14.15 14.83
C ASP A 54 14.42 -12.79 14.47
N GLY A 55 15.01 -11.68 14.92
CA GLY A 55 14.52 -10.32 14.65
C GLY A 55 13.41 -9.86 15.60
N GLY A 56 13.02 -10.70 16.57
CA GLY A 56 12.18 -10.35 17.70
C GLY A 56 10.86 -9.63 17.36
N ALA A 57 10.30 -8.96 18.38
CA ALA A 57 9.05 -8.21 18.24
C ALA A 57 9.18 -7.04 17.25
N LEU A 58 10.37 -6.44 17.10
CA LEU A 58 10.59 -5.33 16.17
C LEU A 58 10.38 -5.78 14.72
N ARG A 59 11.04 -6.87 14.27
CA ARG A 59 10.86 -7.40 12.91
C ARG A 59 9.41 -7.81 12.67
N ALA A 60 8.78 -8.50 13.63
CA ALA A 60 7.39 -8.89 13.53
C ALA A 60 6.48 -7.66 13.31
N SER A 61 6.67 -6.59 14.08
CA SER A 61 5.89 -5.35 13.96
C SER A 61 6.12 -4.61 12.63
N VAL A 62 7.32 -4.70 12.06
CA VAL A 62 7.63 -4.10 10.75
C VAL A 62 6.92 -4.88 9.65
N LEU A 63 7.00 -6.21 9.68
CA LEU A 63 6.32 -7.08 8.72
C LEU A 63 4.80 -6.95 8.81
N GLU A 64 4.26 -6.85 10.02
CA GLU A 64 2.82 -6.65 10.24
C GLU A 64 2.37 -5.29 9.70
N ARG A 65 3.11 -4.20 9.97
CA ARG A 65 2.79 -2.87 9.42
C ARG A 65 2.86 -2.83 7.90
N ASP A 66 3.86 -3.49 7.31
CA ASP A 66 3.99 -3.61 5.86
C ASP A 66 2.85 -4.42 5.25
N ALA A 67 2.51 -5.57 5.85
CA ALA A 67 1.36 -6.39 5.46
C ALA A 67 0.04 -5.61 5.59
N ALA A 68 -0.17 -4.89 6.69
CA ALA A 68 -1.35 -4.06 6.90
C ALA A 68 -1.41 -2.88 5.92
N ALA A 69 -0.27 -2.26 5.58
CA ALA A 69 -0.21 -1.26 4.51
C ALA A 69 -0.64 -1.88 3.19
N LYS A 70 -0.05 -3.01 2.79
CA LYS A 70 -0.41 -3.73 1.57
C LYS A 70 -1.89 -4.13 1.54
N GLN A 71 -2.45 -4.62 2.65
CA GLN A 71 -3.87 -4.97 2.78
C GLN A 71 -4.80 -3.75 2.68
N ARG A 72 -4.47 -2.64 3.35
CA ARG A 72 -5.24 -1.38 3.24
C ARG A 72 -5.35 -0.90 1.79
N TRP A 73 -4.32 -1.16 0.99
CA TRP A 73 -4.30 -0.83 -0.43
C TRP A 73 -4.86 -1.96 -1.34
N ALA A 74 -5.01 -3.20 -0.82
CA ALA A 74 -5.49 -4.37 -1.55
C ALA A 74 -7.01 -4.42 -1.83
N GLY A 75 -7.78 -3.39 -1.44
CA GLY A 75 -9.13 -3.17 -1.99
C GLY A 75 -9.16 -3.02 -3.52
N LEU A 76 -7.98 -2.83 -4.12
CA LEU A 76 -7.67 -3.07 -5.53
C LEU A 76 -7.63 -4.59 -5.83
N GLY A 77 -8.80 -5.23 -5.92
CA GLY A 77 -8.99 -6.57 -6.53
C GLY A 77 -7.98 -7.68 -6.16
N ARG A 78 -8.29 -8.46 -5.12
CA ARG A 78 -7.55 -9.63 -4.59
C ARG A 78 -6.17 -9.29 -4.00
N VAL A 79 -5.86 -9.91 -2.86
CA VAL A 79 -4.62 -9.81 -2.05
C VAL A 79 -3.39 -10.44 -2.76
N VAL A 80 -3.34 -10.38 -4.09
CA VAL A 80 -2.21 -10.74 -4.96
C VAL A 80 -2.16 -9.68 -6.07
N GLY A 81 -1.41 -8.58 -5.90
CA GLY A 81 -1.16 -7.72 -7.07
C GLY A 81 -0.94 -6.22 -6.89
N LEU A 82 -0.43 -5.71 -5.76
CA LEU A 82 0.51 -4.60 -5.93
C LEU A 82 1.73 -5.19 -6.67
N ARG A 83 1.67 -5.26 -8.01
CA ARG A 83 2.72 -5.78 -8.89
C ARG A 83 3.90 -4.80 -8.92
N ILE A 84 4.39 -4.46 -7.73
CA ILE A 84 5.55 -3.60 -7.52
C ILE A 84 6.76 -4.45 -7.89
N GLN A 85 7.29 -4.20 -9.09
CA GLN A 85 8.45 -4.91 -9.62
C GLN A 85 9.77 -4.18 -9.29
N ALA A 86 9.69 -2.92 -8.88
CA ALA A 86 10.83 -2.06 -8.62
C ALA A 86 10.50 -0.98 -7.59
N VAL A 87 11.54 -0.44 -6.96
CA VAL A 87 11.49 0.72 -6.06
C VAL A 87 12.29 1.90 -6.65
N PRO A 88 11.92 3.17 -6.36
CA PRO A 88 10.76 3.59 -5.55
C PRO A 88 9.42 3.36 -6.28
N HIS A 89 8.36 3.16 -5.52
CA HIS A 89 7.00 3.01 -6.03
C HIS A 89 6.06 3.90 -5.22
N PHE A 90 5.30 4.74 -5.89
CA PHE A 90 4.40 5.71 -5.25
C PHE A 90 2.95 5.32 -5.52
N ILE A 91 2.16 5.23 -4.45
CA ILE A 91 0.69 5.13 -4.52
C ILE A 91 0.14 6.48 -4.11
N ILE A 92 -0.63 7.11 -4.99
CA ILE A 92 -1.15 8.46 -4.83
C ILE A 92 -2.67 8.37 -4.76
N ALA A 93 -3.23 8.78 -3.63
CA ALA A 93 -4.66 8.70 -3.31
C ALA A 93 -5.00 9.73 -2.24
N ALA A 94 -6.26 10.21 -2.19
CA ALA A 94 -6.70 11.14 -1.14
C ALA A 94 -6.88 10.46 0.24
N GLY A 95 -6.82 9.13 0.27
CA GLY A 95 -6.85 8.33 1.49
C GLY A 95 -7.06 6.84 1.19
N PRO A 96 -7.09 5.96 2.22
CA PRO A 96 -7.28 4.53 2.02
C PRO A 96 -8.59 4.18 1.30
N ALA A 97 -9.65 4.96 1.56
CA ALA A 97 -10.98 4.82 0.99
C ALA A 97 -11.20 5.63 -0.31
N SER A 98 -10.16 6.29 -0.83
CA SER A 98 -10.20 7.02 -2.10
C SER A 98 -10.67 6.10 -3.23
N ARG A 99 -11.53 6.61 -4.11
CA ARG A 99 -11.99 5.89 -5.31
C ARG A 99 -10.98 6.03 -6.44
N THR A 100 -10.33 7.18 -6.52
CA THR A 100 -9.24 7.47 -7.43
C THR A 100 -7.91 7.11 -6.78
N LYS A 101 -7.13 6.27 -7.45
CA LYS A 101 -5.78 5.88 -7.03
C LYS A 101 -4.88 5.81 -8.25
N TYR A 102 -3.71 6.41 -8.15
CA TYR A 102 -2.65 6.32 -9.16
C TYR A 102 -1.44 5.59 -8.60
N ALA A 103 -0.70 4.92 -9.48
CA ALA A 103 0.54 4.24 -9.14
C ALA A 103 1.65 4.69 -10.09
N LEU A 104 2.80 5.11 -9.54
CA LEU A 104 3.99 5.50 -10.29
C LEU A 104 5.16 4.59 -9.94
N ASN A 105 5.78 3.99 -10.97
CA ASN A 105 6.91 3.08 -10.82
C ASN A 105 8.23 3.79 -11.16
N GLY A 106 9.20 3.77 -10.25
CA GLY A 106 10.54 4.32 -10.46
C GLY A 106 10.70 5.77 -10.01
N ALA A 107 11.88 6.33 -10.27
CA ALA A 107 12.22 7.72 -9.93
C ALA A 107 11.68 8.68 -11.00
N HIS A 108 10.41 9.06 -10.85
CA HIS A 108 9.76 10.06 -11.71
C HIS A 108 10.24 11.48 -11.40
N GLN A 109 10.05 12.42 -12.34
CA GLN A 109 10.30 13.83 -12.07
C GLN A 109 9.27 14.37 -11.07
N THR A 110 9.66 15.38 -10.29
CA THR A 110 8.76 16.01 -9.32
C THR A 110 7.45 16.50 -9.95
N SER A 111 7.50 16.98 -11.20
CA SER A 111 6.33 17.39 -11.98
C SER A 111 5.33 16.27 -12.19
N ASP A 112 5.79 15.04 -12.45
CA ASP A 112 4.91 13.89 -12.69
C ASP A 112 4.17 13.50 -11.40
N LEU A 113 4.87 13.56 -10.27
CA LEU A 113 4.30 13.31 -8.96
C LEU A 113 3.24 14.37 -8.61
N LEU A 114 3.57 15.66 -8.78
CA LEU A 114 2.64 16.76 -8.53
C LEU A 114 1.40 16.66 -9.44
N GLY A 115 1.59 16.42 -10.73
CA GLY A 115 0.48 16.28 -11.67
C GLY A 115 -0.40 15.05 -11.39
N ALA A 116 0.14 13.98 -10.81
CA ALA A 116 -0.67 12.86 -10.33
C ALA A 116 -1.44 13.20 -9.04
N MET A 117 -0.85 13.97 -8.12
CA MET A 117 -1.54 14.45 -6.92
C MET A 117 -2.69 15.41 -7.26
N GLU A 118 -2.47 16.35 -8.19
CA GLU A 118 -3.50 17.28 -8.67
C GLU A 118 -4.68 16.54 -9.31
N ARG A 119 -4.41 15.50 -10.11
CA ARG A 119 -5.45 14.66 -10.70
C ARG A 119 -6.28 13.91 -9.66
N VAL A 120 -5.63 13.30 -8.66
CA VAL A 120 -6.34 12.68 -7.54
C VAL A 120 -7.26 13.69 -6.84
N ALA A 121 -6.74 14.87 -6.52
CA ALA A 121 -7.51 15.89 -5.83
C ALA A 121 -8.72 16.36 -6.65
N ALA A 122 -8.53 16.59 -7.96
CA ALA A 122 -9.60 17.01 -8.86
C ALA A 122 -10.70 15.94 -8.99
N GLU A 123 -10.32 14.68 -9.19
CA GLU A 123 -11.28 13.57 -9.36
C GLU A 123 -12.07 13.27 -8.08
N GLU A 124 -11.41 13.31 -6.91
CA GLU A 124 -12.09 13.09 -5.62
C GLU A 124 -13.04 14.25 -5.29
N SER A 125 -12.65 15.49 -5.60
CA SER A 125 -13.54 16.66 -5.47
C SER A 125 -14.77 16.54 -6.37
N LEU A 126 -14.59 16.12 -7.63
CA LEU A 126 -15.67 15.91 -8.57
C LEU A 126 -16.60 14.76 -8.14
N ALA A 127 -16.02 13.64 -7.70
CA ALA A 127 -16.77 12.49 -7.19
C ALA A 127 -17.58 12.84 -5.94
N GLY A 128 -17.03 13.65 -5.04
CA GLY A 128 -17.73 14.20 -3.88
C GLY A 128 -18.92 15.08 -4.28
N ALA A 129 -18.74 15.97 -5.26
CA ALA A 129 -19.81 16.83 -5.77
C ALA A 129 -20.96 16.00 -6.41
N ILE A 130 -20.63 14.97 -7.19
CA ILE A 130 -21.62 14.07 -7.81
C ILE A 130 -22.36 13.24 -6.76
N ALA A 131 -21.66 12.80 -5.70
CA ALA A 131 -22.30 12.07 -4.59
C ALA A 131 -23.24 13.00 -3.78
N ALA A 132 -22.86 14.26 -3.59
CA ALA A 132 -23.67 15.26 -2.89
C ALA A 132 -24.90 15.72 -3.70
N SER A 133 -24.84 15.67 -5.03
CA SER A 133 -25.96 16.04 -5.91
C SER A 133 -26.99 14.92 -6.12
N ARG A 134 -26.79 13.73 -5.53
CA ARG A 134 -27.78 12.64 -5.61
C ARG A 134 -28.95 12.93 -4.65
N PRO A 135 -30.21 13.01 -5.13
CA PRO A 135 -31.34 13.19 -4.23
C PRO A 135 -31.48 11.97 -3.31
N ALA A 136 -31.61 12.24 -2.01
CA ALA A 136 -31.88 11.25 -0.98
C ALA A 136 -33.29 10.64 -1.19
N GLY A 137 -33.40 9.66 -2.09
CA GLY A 137 -34.70 9.06 -2.39
C GLY A 137 -34.81 8.21 -3.66
N ALA A 138 -33.75 8.03 -4.46
CA ALA A 138 -33.79 7.08 -5.57
C ALA A 138 -33.61 5.64 -5.06
N ALA A 139 -34.65 5.11 -4.43
CA ALA A 139 -34.86 3.67 -4.29
C ALA A 139 -34.74 3.04 -5.69
N LEU A 140 -33.86 2.05 -5.83
CA LEU A 140 -33.91 1.14 -6.97
C LEU A 140 -35.31 0.50 -6.97
N PRO A 141 -36.10 0.56 -8.06
CA PRO A 141 -37.37 -0.15 -8.10
C PRO A 141 -37.09 -1.65 -8.11
N TYR A 142 -37.22 -2.24 -6.92
CA TYR A 142 -37.40 -3.67 -6.74
C TYR A 142 -38.85 -3.98 -7.16
N GLY A 143 -39.04 -4.64 -8.31
CA GLY A 143 -40.33 -5.25 -8.62
C GLY A 143 -40.70 -5.31 -10.10
N GLY A 144 -40.68 -6.54 -10.64
CA GLY A 144 -41.72 -6.99 -11.56
C GLY A 144 -41.38 -7.02 -13.03
N LEU A 145 -40.85 -8.15 -13.50
CA LEU A 145 -41.35 -8.81 -14.71
C LEU A 145 -41.15 -10.33 -14.55
N MET A 146 -42.15 -10.95 -13.94
CA MET A 146 -42.53 -12.33 -14.25
C MET A 146 -42.95 -12.37 -15.72
N ALA A 147 -42.30 -13.18 -16.55
CA ALA A 147 -42.87 -13.58 -17.83
C ALA A 147 -42.33 -14.95 -18.25
N HIS A 148 -43.20 -15.95 -18.03
CA HIS A 148 -43.40 -17.15 -18.82
C HIS A 148 -42.31 -18.21 -18.90
N ALA A 149 -42.49 -19.23 -18.06
CA ALA A 149 -42.27 -20.61 -18.45
C ALA A 149 -43.10 -20.97 -19.70
N SER A 150 -42.49 -21.66 -20.65
CA SER A 150 -43.19 -22.56 -21.55
C SER A 150 -42.36 -23.85 -21.70
N PRO A 151 -42.96 -25.03 -21.45
CA PRO A 151 -42.31 -26.34 -21.55
C PRO A 151 -42.40 -26.87 -22.98
N LEU A 152 -41.54 -27.83 -23.32
CA LEU A 152 -41.56 -28.80 -24.45
C LEU A 152 -40.07 -29.11 -24.78
N THR A 153 -39.55 -30.32 -24.86
CA THR A 153 -40.07 -31.69 -24.78
C THR A 153 -38.84 -32.58 -24.61
N ALA A 154 -38.93 -33.65 -23.82
CA ALA A 154 -37.92 -34.70 -23.73
C ALA A 154 -37.82 -35.51 -25.04
N SER A 155 -36.64 -36.00 -25.40
CA SER A 155 -36.42 -37.43 -25.72
C SER A 155 -34.94 -37.79 -25.97
N HIS A 156 -34.47 -38.77 -25.20
CA HIS A 156 -33.53 -39.87 -25.51
C HIS A 156 -32.24 -39.62 -26.33
N ALA A 157 -31.09 -39.98 -25.74
CA ALA A 157 -30.52 -41.31 -25.95
C ALA A 157 -29.34 -41.62 -24.99
N LEU A 158 -29.35 -42.85 -24.47
CA LEU A 158 -28.26 -43.54 -23.77
C LEU A 158 -27.03 -43.70 -24.68
N ALA A 159 -25.82 -43.73 -24.10
CA ALA A 159 -25.07 -44.98 -23.89
C ALA A 159 -23.63 -44.73 -23.40
N THR A 160 -23.27 -45.49 -22.37
CA THR A 160 -21.95 -45.76 -21.81
C THR A 160 -21.02 -46.49 -22.78
N CYS A 161 -19.72 -46.16 -22.73
CA CYS A 161 -18.59 -47.04 -22.35
C CYS A 161 -17.37 -46.16 -22.08
#